data_AF-A0A8T4MLN9-F1
#
_entry.id   AF-A0A8T4MLN9-F1
#
_cell.length_a   1.000
_cell.length_b   1.000
_cell.length_c   1.000
_cell.angle_alpha   90.00
_cell.angle_beta   90.00
_cell.angle_gamma   90.00
#
_symmetry.space_group_name_H-M   'P 1'
#
loop_
_entity.id
_entity.type
_entity.pdbx_description
1 polymer ?
#
loop_
_entity_poly.entity_id
_entity_poly.type
_entity_poly.pdbx_seq_one_letter_code
_entity_poly.pdbx_strand_id
1 'polypeptide(L)'
;ILPIALVLLVGFSILVSAYMIPNTWPTRPDIVGYEVTMPVQEGWNLLPPIFYMDEAILPDSEIQKQDISYMWYYSTNQNKYFQIYPDMDVQSAEETDGPIVETDYDNYVMTSGAWVYSKKAGTLKYNLFVSNYDYMNKRKLLGGYNFIVLTPEMMGKSLWENKGTCNIVKAYGWENEGDRQRWDDVGLYDRINSQEAAGIAIIIKVSDKCILGSSDSSNGGTSTFPPALPGTDSNGNQDLSYKCTETDDGLDYYTAGAVYYGKYDYIDSCGQAGTVNAGTPQEYTLVEGDLLEYACYGPDDDKRCTESACRFIKYHCPNGCKDGACIK
;
A
#
# COMPACT_ATOMS: atom_id res chain seq x y z
N ILE A 1 -52.30 -10.89 -6.65
CA ILE A 1 -51.68 -9.59 -6.30
C ILE A 1 -50.38 -9.85 -5.51
N LEU A 2 -49.47 -10.65 -6.08
CA LEU A 2 -48.26 -11.10 -5.37
C LEU A 2 -46.96 -11.24 -6.21
N PRO A 3 -46.82 -10.69 -7.44
CA PRO A 3 -45.50 -10.64 -8.09
C PRO A 3 -44.86 -9.24 -8.16
N ILE A 4 -45.55 -8.16 -7.77
CA ILE A 4 -45.00 -6.78 -7.86
C ILE A 4 -44.05 -6.46 -6.69
N ALA A 5 -44.17 -7.15 -5.55
CA ALA A 5 -43.34 -6.92 -4.38
C ALA A 5 -41.90 -7.46 -4.50
N LEU A 6 -41.64 -8.43 -5.39
CA LEU A 6 -40.32 -9.05 -5.53
C LEU A 6 -39.38 -8.26 -6.48
N VAL A 7 -39.95 -7.45 -7.39
CA VAL A 7 -39.16 -6.64 -8.35
C VAL A 7 -38.65 -5.34 -7.72
N LEU A 8 -39.27 -4.87 -6.64
CA LEU A 8 -38.79 -3.70 -5.87
C LEU A 8 -37.73 -4.05 -4.81
N LEU A 9 -37.41 -5.34 -4.65
CA LEU A 9 -36.38 -5.86 -3.75
C LEU A 9 -35.10 -6.26 -4.49
N VAL A 10 -34.97 -5.90 -5.77
CA VAL A 10 -33.66 -5.51 -6.31
C VAL A 10 -33.40 -4.11 -5.76
N GLY A 11 -33.15 -4.08 -4.45
CA GLY A 11 -32.78 -2.88 -3.75
C GLY A 11 -31.60 -2.27 -4.47
N PHE A 12 -31.70 -0.98 -4.75
CA PHE A 12 -30.56 -0.14 -5.06
C PHE A 12 -29.57 -0.27 -3.88
N SER A 13 -28.73 -1.31 -3.91
CA SER A 13 -27.42 -1.24 -3.31
C SER A 13 -26.69 -0.18 -4.14
N ILE A 14 -26.85 1.07 -3.73
CA ILE A 14 -25.99 2.16 -4.14
C ILE A 14 -24.61 1.70 -3.68
N LEU A 15 -23.84 1.11 -4.59
CA LEU A 15 -22.45 0.81 -4.32
C LEU A 15 -21.79 2.16 -4.14
N VAL A 16 -21.36 2.38 -2.90
CA VAL A 16 -20.84 3.64 -2.44
C VAL A 16 -19.39 3.71 -2.90
N SER A 17 -19.17 4.22 -4.12
CA SER A 17 -17.86 4.19 -4.76
C SER A 17 -17.20 5.58 -4.81
N ALA A 18 -15.89 5.62 -4.62
CA ALA A 18 -15.10 6.83 -4.82
C ALA A 18 -14.45 6.82 -6.21
N TYR A 19 -14.69 7.79 -7.07
CA TYR A 19 -14.04 7.83 -8.38
C TYR A 19 -13.43 9.18 -8.67
N MET A 20 -12.39 9.14 -9.50
CA MET A 20 -11.59 10.29 -9.89
C MET A 20 -11.55 10.34 -11.42
N ILE A 21 -12.13 11.39 -12.01
CA ILE A 21 -12.22 11.58 -13.47
C ILE A 21 -11.33 12.76 -13.87
N PRO A 22 -10.43 12.62 -14.87
CA PRO A 22 -9.67 13.75 -15.38
C PRO A 22 -10.60 14.89 -15.80
N ASN A 23 -10.38 16.08 -15.29
CA ASN A 23 -11.16 17.27 -15.61
C ASN A 23 -10.26 18.34 -16.23
N THR A 24 -10.63 18.83 -17.42
CA THR A 24 -9.96 19.94 -18.07
C THR A 24 -10.69 21.24 -17.72
N TRP A 25 -9.99 22.16 -17.07
CA TRP A 25 -10.58 23.43 -16.66
C TRP A 25 -10.66 24.40 -17.83
N PRO A 26 -11.86 24.90 -18.18
CA PRO A 26 -11.99 25.88 -19.26
C PRO A 26 -11.18 27.16 -19.01
N THR A 27 -11.03 27.55 -17.74
CA THR A 27 -10.35 28.78 -17.32
C THR A 27 -8.84 28.61 -17.11
N ARG A 28 -8.37 27.37 -16.95
CA ARG A 28 -6.94 27.01 -16.75
C ARG A 28 -6.61 25.70 -17.47
N PRO A 29 -6.55 25.71 -18.82
CA PRO A 29 -6.30 24.51 -19.61
C PRO A 29 -4.90 23.92 -19.40
N ASP A 30 -4.00 24.68 -18.77
CA ASP A 30 -2.68 24.26 -18.33
C ASP A 30 -2.69 23.46 -17.03
N ILE A 31 -3.80 23.42 -16.28
CA ILE A 31 -3.92 22.65 -15.05
C ILE A 31 -4.72 21.37 -15.32
N VAL A 32 -4.08 20.24 -15.09
CA VAL A 32 -4.76 18.94 -15.05
C VAL A 32 -5.40 18.79 -13.67
N GLY A 33 -6.72 18.87 -13.61
CA GLY A 33 -7.45 18.57 -12.38
C GLY A 33 -8.13 17.21 -12.45
N TYR A 34 -8.69 16.80 -11.33
CA TYR A 34 -9.66 15.72 -11.29
C TYR A 34 -10.94 16.18 -10.64
N GLU A 35 -12.06 15.72 -11.19
CA GLU A 35 -13.30 15.68 -10.45
C GLU A 35 -13.30 14.42 -9.60
N VAL A 36 -13.40 14.60 -8.29
CA VAL A 36 -13.46 13.53 -7.30
C VAL A 36 -14.87 13.46 -6.75
N THR A 37 -15.46 12.28 -6.81
CA THR A 37 -16.72 11.96 -6.13
C THR A 37 -16.42 10.89 -5.10
N MET A 38 -16.76 11.12 -3.84
CA MET A 38 -16.50 10.15 -2.78
C MET A 38 -17.59 10.18 -1.71
N PRO A 39 -17.90 9.04 -1.11
CA PRO A 39 -18.71 9.01 0.08
C PRO A 39 -17.96 9.54 1.29
N VAL A 40 -18.69 10.30 2.09
CA VAL A 40 -18.22 10.85 3.36
C VAL A 40 -19.20 10.44 4.43
N GLN A 41 -18.67 10.01 5.56
CA GLN A 41 -19.43 9.60 6.73
C GLN A 41 -19.43 10.72 7.75
N GLU A 42 -20.44 10.76 8.61
CA GLU A 42 -20.40 11.66 9.76
C GLU A 42 -19.22 11.30 10.66
N GLY A 43 -18.44 12.30 11.09
CA GLY A 43 -17.21 12.11 11.85
C GLY A 43 -15.95 12.20 10.99
N TRP A 44 -14.92 11.42 11.34
CA TRP A 44 -13.59 11.51 10.74
C TRP A 44 -13.46 10.68 9.46
N ASN A 45 -13.00 11.34 8.40
CA ASN A 45 -12.74 10.77 7.09
C ASN A 45 -11.28 11.06 6.71
N LEU A 46 -10.67 10.15 5.95
CA LEU A 46 -9.32 10.33 5.43
C LEU A 46 -9.39 10.59 3.93
N LEU A 47 -9.24 11.85 3.53
CA LEU A 47 -9.49 12.33 2.17
C LEU A 47 -8.27 13.06 1.62
N PRO A 48 -8.15 13.25 0.30
CA PRO A 48 -7.23 14.24 -0.26
C PRO A 48 -7.54 15.63 0.33
N PRO A 49 -6.53 16.46 0.61
CA PRO A 49 -6.77 17.79 1.13
C PRO A 49 -7.52 18.65 0.11
N ILE A 50 -8.54 19.36 0.60
CA ILE A 50 -9.42 20.20 -0.23
C ILE A 50 -9.09 21.65 0.09
N PHE A 51 -8.14 22.20 -0.66
CA PHE A 51 -7.81 23.61 -0.60
C PHE A 51 -8.87 24.44 -1.33
N TYR A 52 -9.05 25.69 -0.90
CA TYR A 52 -10.03 26.60 -1.50
C TYR A 52 -11.44 25.99 -1.58
N MET A 53 -11.95 25.48 -0.45
CA MET A 53 -13.24 24.74 -0.40
C MET A 53 -14.42 25.45 -1.09
N ASP A 54 -14.46 26.79 -1.08
CA ASP A 54 -15.52 27.56 -1.75
C ASP A 54 -15.50 27.39 -3.29
N GLU A 55 -14.33 27.12 -3.86
CA GLU A 55 -14.12 26.91 -5.30
C GLU A 55 -14.01 25.42 -5.66
N ALA A 56 -13.44 24.62 -4.76
CA ALA A 56 -13.16 23.21 -5.00
C ALA A 56 -14.43 22.35 -4.86
N ILE A 57 -15.26 22.56 -3.84
CA ILE A 57 -16.47 21.74 -3.63
C ILE A 57 -17.50 22.07 -4.72
N LEU A 58 -17.99 21.04 -5.41
CA LEU A 58 -18.92 21.22 -6.51
C LEU A 58 -20.32 21.64 -6.00
N PRO A 59 -21.05 22.50 -6.74
CA PRO A 59 -22.38 22.96 -6.32
C PRO A 59 -23.42 21.85 -6.13
N ASP A 60 -23.26 20.71 -6.81
CA ASP A 60 -24.15 19.55 -6.74
C ASP A 60 -23.66 18.47 -5.74
N SER A 61 -22.65 18.79 -4.92
CA SER A 61 -22.21 17.96 -3.80
C SER A 61 -23.25 17.96 -2.66
N GLU A 62 -23.50 16.80 -2.04
CA GLU A 62 -24.39 16.71 -0.88
C GLU A 62 -23.73 17.25 0.39
N ILE A 63 -22.41 17.07 0.48
CA ILE A 63 -21.54 17.66 1.49
C ILE A 63 -21.03 19.01 0.98
N GLN A 64 -21.33 20.07 1.72
CA GLN A 64 -20.91 21.44 1.41
C GLN A 64 -19.92 21.94 2.47
N LYS A 65 -19.23 23.06 2.22
CA LYS A 65 -18.23 23.63 3.14
C LYS A 65 -18.73 23.75 4.58
N GLN A 66 -19.98 24.21 4.78
CA GLN A 66 -20.58 24.37 6.12
C GLN A 66 -20.76 23.05 6.88
N ASP A 67 -20.77 21.92 6.18
CA ASP A 67 -20.86 20.58 6.76
C ASP A 67 -19.48 20.08 7.24
N ILE A 68 -18.39 20.71 6.83
CA ILE A 68 -17.03 20.39 7.31
C ILE A 68 -16.75 21.22 8.56
N SER A 69 -16.26 20.60 9.63
CA SER A 69 -15.89 21.30 10.88
C SER A 69 -14.39 21.55 11.00
N TYR A 70 -13.60 20.53 10.66
CA TYR A 70 -12.16 20.53 10.85
C TYR A 70 -11.49 19.84 9.68
N MET A 71 -10.30 20.34 9.32
CA MET A 71 -9.39 19.63 8.44
C MET A 71 -7.98 19.68 9.01
N TRP A 72 -7.31 18.53 9.07
CA TRP A 72 -5.94 18.40 9.57
C TRP A 72 -5.05 17.76 8.52
N TYR A 73 -3.95 18.43 8.20
CA TYR A 73 -2.89 17.95 7.33
C TYR A 73 -1.73 17.44 8.18
N TYR A 74 -1.14 16.32 7.78
CA TYR A 74 0.09 15.82 8.40
C TYR A 74 1.30 16.24 7.57
N SER A 75 2.18 17.07 8.13
CA SER A 75 3.46 17.37 7.52
C SER A 75 4.47 16.28 7.86
N THR A 76 4.80 15.43 6.88
CA THR A 76 5.83 14.40 7.06
C THR A 76 7.20 15.01 7.38
N ASN A 77 7.54 16.13 6.74
CA ASN A 77 8.83 16.81 6.95
C ASN A 77 9.01 17.25 8.41
N GLN A 78 7.94 17.72 9.04
CA GLN A 78 7.96 18.22 10.41
C GLN A 78 7.43 17.19 11.43
N ASN A 79 6.95 16.03 10.96
CA ASN A 79 6.35 14.97 11.76
C ASN A 79 5.26 15.51 12.73
N LYS A 80 4.40 16.40 12.22
CA LYS A 80 3.42 17.17 13.01
C LYS A 80 2.13 17.41 12.21
N TYR A 81 1.00 17.47 12.91
CA TYR A 81 -0.29 17.85 12.35
C TYR A 81 -0.50 19.38 12.37
N PHE A 82 -1.08 19.88 11.28
CA PHE A 82 -1.50 21.26 11.10
C PHE A 82 -3.00 21.30 10.84
N GLN A 83 -3.71 22.13 11.59
CA GLN A 83 -5.10 22.41 11.30
C GLN A 83 -5.15 23.37 10.12
N ILE A 84 -5.80 22.96 9.03
CA ILE A 84 -5.91 23.76 7.80
C ILE A 84 -7.35 24.25 7.54
N TYR A 85 -8.29 23.95 8.45
CA TYR A 85 -9.65 24.50 8.45
C TYR A 85 -10.24 24.44 9.87
N PRO A 86 -11.04 25.43 10.32
CA PRO A 86 -11.46 26.64 9.59
C PRO A 86 -10.41 27.75 9.56
N ASP A 87 -9.52 27.76 10.54
CA ASP A 87 -8.52 28.81 10.75
C ASP A 87 -7.21 28.39 10.08
N MET A 88 -7.17 28.45 8.75
CA MET A 88 -5.94 28.17 8.01
C MET A 88 -4.98 29.36 8.19
N ASP A 89 -4.19 29.36 9.25
CA ASP A 89 -3.10 30.34 9.42
C ASP A 89 -1.77 29.73 8.93
N VAL A 90 -1.71 29.48 7.61
CA VAL A 90 -0.50 28.96 6.94
C VAL A 90 0.69 29.86 7.22
N GLN A 91 0.49 31.18 7.23
CA GLN A 91 1.56 32.14 7.47
C GLN A 91 2.15 32.00 8.87
N SER A 92 1.33 31.93 9.92
CA SER A 92 1.84 31.77 11.29
C SER A 92 2.63 30.47 11.49
N ALA A 93 2.18 29.39 10.86
CA ALA A 93 2.83 28.09 10.96
C ALA A 93 4.14 28.07 10.14
N GLU A 94 4.19 28.72 8.99
CA GLU A 94 5.43 28.89 8.21
C GLU A 94 6.47 29.77 8.91
N GLU A 95 6.04 30.86 9.56
CA GLU A 95 6.92 31.76 10.30
C GLU A 95 7.52 31.11 11.55
N THR A 96 6.77 30.22 12.22
CA THR A 96 7.19 29.62 13.49
C THR A 96 7.94 28.30 13.31
N ASP A 97 7.42 27.43 12.43
CA ASP A 97 7.90 26.05 12.29
C ASP A 97 8.71 25.84 10.98
N GLY A 98 8.88 26.88 10.17
CA GLY A 98 9.44 26.80 8.82
C GLY A 98 8.39 26.37 7.78
N PRO A 99 8.76 26.35 6.49
CA PRO A 99 7.80 26.08 5.41
C PRO A 99 7.02 24.78 5.67
N ILE A 100 5.69 24.88 5.80
CA ILE A 100 4.78 23.73 5.87
C ILE A 100 4.82 22.96 4.53
N VAL A 101 5.05 23.72 3.45
CA VAL A 101 5.24 23.29 2.08
C VAL A 101 6.62 23.75 1.65
N GLU A 102 7.57 22.84 1.43
CA GLU A 102 8.87 23.25 0.86
C GLU A 102 8.61 23.94 -0.50
N THR A 103 9.25 25.08 -0.74
CA THR A 103 8.97 25.97 -1.89
C THR A 103 9.31 25.39 -3.26
N ASP A 104 9.94 24.21 -3.32
CA ASP A 104 10.23 23.43 -4.55
C ASP A 104 9.33 22.17 -4.68
N TYR A 105 8.26 22.09 -3.87
CA TYR A 105 7.58 20.83 -3.54
C TYR A 105 6.05 20.94 -3.46
N ASP A 106 5.45 21.72 -4.36
CA ASP A 106 3.99 21.81 -4.58
C ASP A 106 3.32 20.42 -4.70
N ASN A 107 4.07 19.38 -5.07
CA ASN A 107 3.57 18.01 -5.25
C ASN A 107 3.28 17.25 -3.94
N TYR A 108 3.88 17.61 -2.80
CA TYR A 108 3.70 16.82 -1.56
C TYR A 108 2.30 16.99 -0.97
N VAL A 109 1.84 18.24 -0.88
CA VAL A 109 0.61 18.57 -0.17
C VAL A 109 -0.61 18.11 -0.96
N MET A 110 -0.64 18.41 -2.27
CA MET A 110 -1.77 18.09 -3.14
C MET A 110 -2.00 16.58 -3.32
N THR A 111 -0.99 15.79 -2.99
CA THR A 111 -1.03 14.34 -3.14
C THR A 111 -0.93 13.63 -1.78
N SER A 112 -0.92 14.38 -0.68
CA SER A 112 -1.03 13.84 0.69
C SER A 112 -2.49 13.56 1.05
N GLY A 113 -2.70 12.94 2.21
CA GLY A 113 -4.02 12.80 2.83
C GLY A 113 -4.22 13.81 3.96
N ALA A 114 -5.48 14.16 4.22
CA ALA A 114 -5.90 15.00 5.32
C ALA A 114 -7.08 14.35 6.06
N TRP A 115 -7.12 14.56 7.36
CA TRP A 115 -8.30 14.23 8.16
C TRP A 115 -9.35 15.28 7.96
N VAL A 116 -10.58 14.87 7.63
CA VAL A 116 -11.73 15.75 7.44
C VAL A 116 -12.84 15.32 8.37
N TYR A 117 -13.27 16.22 9.24
CA TYR A 117 -14.44 15.99 10.09
C TYR A 117 -15.70 16.52 9.41
N SER A 118 -16.62 15.63 9.04
CA SER A 118 -17.93 15.98 8.49
C SER A 118 -19.02 15.91 9.56
N LYS A 119 -19.92 16.90 9.57
CA LYS A 119 -21.09 16.98 10.47
C LYS A 119 -22.24 16.07 10.04
N LYS A 120 -22.17 15.50 8.84
CA LYS A 120 -23.18 14.59 8.30
C LYS A 120 -22.56 13.64 7.28
N ALA A 121 -23.20 12.50 7.05
CA ALA A 121 -22.86 11.63 5.94
C ALA A 121 -23.46 12.15 4.61
N GLY A 122 -22.85 11.78 3.49
CA GLY A 122 -23.30 12.14 2.15
C GLY A 122 -22.20 12.00 1.10
N THR A 123 -22.54 12.32 -0.14
CA THR A 123 -21.60 12.35 -1.26
C THR A 123 -20.89 13.69 -1.32
N LEU A 124 -19.56 13.66 -1.21
CA LEU A 124 -18.70 14.81 -1.44
C LEU A 124 -18.20 14.78 -2.89
N LYS A 125 -18.50 15.84 -3.62
CA LYS A 125 -17.99 16.08 -4.97
C LYS A 125 -17.12 17.32 -4.96
N TYR A 126 -15.90 17.20 -5.45
CA TYR A 126 -14.99 18.33 -5.48
C TYR A 126 -13.94 18.19 -6.57
N ASN A 127 -13.30 19.31 -6.83
CA ASN A 127 -12.27 19.47 -7.81
C ASN A 127 -10.90 19.41 -7.13
N LEU A 128 -10.13 18.38 -7.43
CA LEU A 128 -8.74 18.26 -7.01
C LEU A 128 -7.84 18.94 -8.04
N PHE A 129 -7.26 20.07 -7.67
CA PHE A 129 -6.28 20.77 -8.49
C PHE A 129 -4.93 20.10 -8.34
N VAL A 130 -4.24 19.80 -9.44
CA VAL A 130 -2.85 19.37 -9.35
C VAL A 130 -2.08 20.09 -10.43
N SER A 131 -1.04 20.81 -10.03
CA SER A 131 -0.17 21.45 -10.99
C SER A 131 0.55 20.40 -11.83
N ASN A 132 0.75 20.76 -13.10
CA ASN A 132 1.44 19.99 -14.12
C ASN A 132 2.66 19.18 -13.59
N TYR A 133 2.58 17.86 -13.78
CA TYR A 133 3.63 16.83 -13.77
C TYR A 133 3.95 16.10 -12.45
N ASP A 134 3.86 14.76 -12.58
CA ASP A 134 4.54 13.69 -11.81
C ASP A 134 3.82 13.03 -10.64
N TYR A 135 2.55 12.67 -10.87
CA TYR A 135 1.63 12.01 -9.93
C TYR A 135 2.16 10.77 -9.19
N MET A 136 3.09 10.03 -9.78
CA MET A 136 3.60 8.82 -9.15
C MET A 136 5.13 8.85 -9.09
N ASN A 137 5.80 8.88 -10.23
CA ASN A 137 7.25 8.68 -10.37
C ASN A 137 8.15 9.78 -9.80
N LYS A 138 7.60 10.85 -9.23
CA LYS A 138 8.39 11.85 -8.47
C LYS A 138 7.82 12.13 -7.08
N ARG A 139 6.86 11.34 -6.58
CA ARG A 139 6.39 11.50 -5.21
C ARG A 139 7.47 10.99 -4.27
N LYS A 140 8.26 11.94 -3.77
CA LYS A 140 9.28 11.65 -2.78
C LYS A 140 8.57 11.33 -1.46
N LEU A 141 9.05 10.38 -0.68
CA LEU A 141 8.55 10.04 0.65
C LEU A 141 9.70 10.12 1.64
N LEU A 142 9.43 10.46 2.89
CA LEU A 142 10.43 10.42 3.95
C LEU A 142 10.32 9.13 4.76
N GLY A 143 11.40 8.73 5.43
CA GLY A 143 11.36 7.61 6.37
C GLY A 143 10.28 7.81 7.43
N GLY A 144 9.53 6.75 7.74
CA GLY A 144 8.37 6.80 8.63
C GLY A 144 7.03 6.81 7.89
N TYR A 145 6.00 7.35 8.54
CA TYR A 145 4.63 7.36 8.02
C TYR A 145 4.41 8.55 7.08
N ASN A 146 3.82 8.25 5.92
CA ASN A 146 3.47 9.21 4.89
C ASN A 146 2.00 9.00 4.50
N PHE A 147 1.27 10.07 4.32
CA PHE A 147 -0.07 10.03 3.78
C PHE A 147 0.02 10.15 2.28
N ILE A 148 -0.72 9.30 1.54
CA ILE A 148 -0.75 9.34 0.08
C ILE A 148 -2.18 9.17 -0.41
N VAL A 149 -2.51 9.85 -1.51
CA VAL A 149 -3.73 9.62 -2.28
C VAL A 149 -3.47 8.57 -3.34
N LEU A 150 -4.38 7.61 -3.45
CA LEU A 150 -4.42 6.62 -4.52
C LEU A 150 -4.89 7.29 -5.81
N THR A 151 -4.05 7.27 -6.84
CA THR A 151 -4.35 7.89 -8.14
C THR A 151 -4.86 6.86 -9.15
N PRO A 152 -5.52 7.28 -10.25
CA PRO A 152 -5.98 6.37 -11.30
C PRO A 152 -4.87 5.46 -11.85
N GLU A 153 -3.61 5.91 -11.91
CA GLU A 153 -2.48 5.10 -12.41
C GLU A 153 -2.10 3.94 -11.47
N MET A 154 -2.51 3.99 -10.20
CA MET A 154 -2.29 2.93 -9.22
C MET A 154 -3.33 1.80 -9.33
N MET A 155 -4.47 2.06 -9.99
CA MET A 155 -5.59 1.11 -10.04
C MET A 155 -5.22 -0.16 -10.81
N GLY A 156 -5.66 -1.31 -10.31
CA GLY A 156 -5.35 -2.63 -10.88
C GLY A 156 -3.93 -3.13 -10.56
N LYS A 157 -3.13 -2.35 -9.84
CA LYS A 157 -1.80 -2.72 -9.34
C LYS A 157 -1.81 -2.78 -7.81
N SER A 158 -0.87 -3.51 -7.24
CA SER A 158 -0.60 -3.54 -5.80
C SER A 158 0.27 -2.34 -5.38
N LEU A 159 0.36 -2.08 -4.07
CA LEU A 159 1.32 -1.10 -3.54
C LEU A 159 2.76 -1.54 -3.82
N TRP A 160 3.04 -2.85 -3.85
CA TRP A 160 4.32 -3.40 -4.24
C TRP A 160 4.72 -3.05 -5.67
N GLU A 161 3.80 -3.18 -6.63
CA GLU A 161 4.03 -2.80 -8.04
C GLU A 161 4.19 -1.27 -8.23
N ASN A 162 3.65 -0.46 -7.30
CA ASN A 162 3.73 1.01 -7.32
C ASN A 162 4.81 1.59 -6.39
N LYS A 163 5.66 0.76 -5.79
CA LYS A 163 6.56 1.20 -4.73
C LYS A 163 7.70 2.09 -5.22
N GLY A 164 8.04 2.07 -6.50
CA GLY A 164 9.17 2.80 -7.06
C GLY A 164 10.48 2.38 -6.39
N THR A 165 11.20 3.33 -5.83
CA THR A 165 12.41 3.07 -5.03
C THR A 165 12.11 2.85 -3.55
N CYS A 166 10.84 2.86 -3.13
CA CYS A 166 10.46 2.72 -1.74
C CYS A 166 10.52 1.28 -1.22
N ASN A 167 11.01 1.16 0.00
CA ASN A 167 10.82 -0.01 0.83
C ASN A 167 9.60 0.23 1.74
N ILE A 168 8.42 -0.17 1.26
CA ILE A 168 7.16 -0.03 2.00
C ILE A 168 7.09 -1.15 3.04
N VAL A 169 7.01 -0.76 4.31
CA VAL A 169 6.98 -1.66 5.47
C VAL A 169 5.54 -2.01 5.85
N LYS A 170 4.64 -1.01 5.84
CA LYS A 170 3.24 -1.14 6.25
C LYS A 170 2.35 -0.20 5.44
N ALA A 171 1.09 -0.57 5.25
CA ALA A 171 0.07 0.27 4.61
C ALA A 171 -1.28 0.11 5.31
N TYR A 172 -1.97 1.21 5.55
CA TYR A 172 -3.23 1.26 6.28
C TYR A 172 -4.24 2.16 5.58
N GLY A 173 -5.48 1.66 5.49
CA GLY A 173 -6.65 2.39 5.03
C GLY A 173 -7.52 2.74 6.23
N TRP A 174 -8.22 3.87 6.14
CA TRP A 174 -9.19 4.25 7.15
C TRP A 174 -10.56 3.72 6.76
N GLU A 175 -11.07 2.76 7.51
CA GLU A 175 -12.43 2.26 7.38
C GLU A 175 -13.35 3.20 8.16
N ASN A 176 -14.31 3.78 7.47
CA ASN A 176 -15.28 4.72 8.02
C ASN A 176 -16.74 4.26 7.82
N GLU A 177 -17.01 3.09 7.25
CA GLU A 177 -18.38 2.62 7.02
C GLU A 177 -19.13 2.27 8.30
N GLY A 178 -20.33 2.84 8.45
CA GLY A 178 -21.21 2.61 9.58
C GLY A 178 -20.62 3.12 10.90
N ASP A 179 -20.64 2.28 11.93
CA ASP A 179 -20.10 2.62 13.26
C ASP A 179 -18.61 2.29 13.42
N ARG A 180 -17.91 1.93 12.32
CA ARG A 180 -16.50 1.54 12.36
C ARG A 180 -15.65 2.71 11.91
N GLN A 181 -14.83 3.22 12.83
CA GLN A 181 -13.80 4.22 12.58
C GLN A 181 -12.47 3.62 13.06
N ARG A 182 -11.78 2.93 12.15
CA ARG A 182 -10.56 2.19 12.49
C ARG A 182 -9.60 2.08 11.32
N TRP A 183 -8.36 1.76 11.65
CA TRP A 183 -7.37 1.35 10.67
C TRP A 183 -7.58 -0.10 10.28
N ASP A 184 -7.59 -0.35 8.97
CA ASP A 184 -7.52 -1.69 8.40
C ASP A 184 -6.26 -1.80 7.51
N ASP A 185 -5.66 -2.99 7.47
CA ASP A 185 -4.48 -3.28 6.65
C ASP A 185 -4.90 -3.36 5.18
N VAL A 186 -4.14 -2.72 4.29
CA VAL A 186 -4.46 -2.66 2.84
C VAL A 186 -3.80 -3.78 2.06
N GLY A 187 -2.87 -4.53 2.67
CA GLY A 187 -2.08 -5.57 2.01
C GLY A 187 -1.11 -4.98 0.97
N LEU A 188 0.20 -5.23 1.12
CA LEU A 188 1.18 -4.68 0.17
C LEU A 188 1.10 -5.32 -1.23
N TYR A 189 0.65 -6.58 -1.27
CA TYR A 189 0.54 -7.40 -2.47
C TYR A 189 -0.87 -7.45 -3.03
N ASP A 190 -1.85 -6.99 -2.26
CA ASP A 190 -3.23 -6.95 -2.70
C ASP A 190 -3.37 -5.90 -3.80
N ARG A 191 -4.03 -6.30 -4.88
CA ARG A 191 -4.32 -5.39 -5.97
C ARG A 191 -5.36 -4.39 -5.51
N ILE A 192 -5.14 -3.12 -5.88
CA ILE A 192 -6.11 -2.07 -5.71
C ILE A 192 -7.21 -2.30 -6.75
N ASN A 193 -8.21 -3.10 -6.35
CA ASN A 193 -9.09 -3.84 -7.27
C ASN A 193 -10.33 -3.07 -7.74
N SER A 194 -10.42 -1.78 -7.48
CA SER A 194 -11.55 -0.98 -7.94
C SER A 194 -11.08 0.37 -8.45
N GLN A 195 -11.56 0.77 -9.64
CA GLN A 195 -11.52 2.19 -10.03
C GLN A 195 -12.17 3.08 -8.96
N GLU A 196 -13.02 2.47 -8.13
CA GLU A 196 -13.70 3.01 -6.96
C GLU A 196 -12.80 3.33 -5.76
N ALA A 197 -11.49 3.03 -5.84
CA ALA A 197 -10.51 3.40 -4.81
C ALA A 197 -9.70 4.65 -5.18
N ALA A 198 -9.83 5.15 -6.41
CA ALA A 198 -9.12 6.35 -6.85
C ALA A 198 -9.65 7.58 -6.08
N GLY A 199 -8.73 8.35 -5.50
CA GLY A 199 -9.05 9.47 -4.63
C GLY A 199 -9.15 9.12 -3.15
N ILE A 200 -9.05 7.85 -2.75
CA ILE A 200 -8.93 7.50 -1.33
C ILE A 200 -7.52 7.84 -0.84
N ALA A 201 -7.43 8.41 0.36
CA ALA A 201 -6.16 8.60 1.04
C ALA A 201 -5.85 7.41 1.97
N ILE A 202 -4.61 6.96 1.95
CA ILE A 202 -4.08 5.91 2.82
C ILE A 202 -2.81 6.39 3.51
N ILE A 203 -2.36 5.65 4.52
CA ILE A 203 -1.05 5.87 5.14
C ILE A 203 -0.13 4.71 4.79
N ILE A 204 1.09 5.03 4.35
CA ILE A 204 2.16 4.06 4.17
C ILE A 204 3.36 4.38 5.06
N LYS A 205 3.99 3.34 5.60
CA LYS A 205 5.27 3.47 6.31
C LYS A 205 6.40 3.01 5.40
N VAL A 206 7.42 3.84 5.22
CA VAL A 206 8.64 3.47 4.46
C VAL A 206 9.85 3.49 5.39
N SER A 207 10.86 2.66 5.11
CA SER A 207 12.06 2.61 5.96
C SER A 207 12.90 3.89 5.85
N ASP A 208 13.07 4.38 4.63
CA ASP A 208 13.98 5.48 4.31
C ASP A 208 13.36 6.43 3.27
N LYS A 209 14.04 7.56 3.05
CA LYS A 209 13.67 8.50 2.00
C LYS A 209 13.70 7.81 0.63
N CYS A 210 12.63 7.93 -0.13
CA CYS A 210 12.48 7.23 -1.40
C CYS A 210 11.59 8.01 -2.38
N ILE A 211 11.36 7.43 -3.56
CA ILE A 211 10.47 7.94 -4.61
C ILE A 211 9.47 6.84 -4.91
N LEU A 212 8.19 7.09 -4.61
CA LEU A 212 7.09 6.20 -4.99
C LEU A 212 6.97 6.19 -6.53
N GLY A 213 6.41 5.15 -7.14
CA GLY A 213 6.21 5.15 -8.59
C GLY A 213 6.04 3.78 -9.20
N SER A 214 5.44 3.71 -10.39
CA SER A 214 5.45 2.48 -11.17
C SER A 214 6.87 2.25 -11.68
N SER A 215 7.40 1.04 -11.49
CA SER A 215 8.70 0.61 -12.02
C SER A 215 8.86 0.83 -13.54
N ASP A 216 7.75 0.94 -14.26
CA ASP A 216 7.69 1.09 -15.72
C ASP A 216 7.97 2.51 -16.24
N SER A 217 8.20 3.48 -15.35
CA SER A 217 8.35 4.90 -15.71
C SER A 217 9.81 5.38 -15.74
N SER A 218 10.74 4.51 -16.14
CA SER A 218 12.14 4.86 -16.40
C SER A 218 12.29 5.65 -17.70
N ASN A 219 11.97 6.93 -17.65
CA ASN A 219 12.55 7.96 -18.51
C ASN A 219 13.02 9.09 -17.59
N GLY A 220 14.33 9.19 -17.33
CA GLY A 220 14.86 10.38 -16.65
C GLY A 220 16.20 10.30 -15.93
N GLY A 221 16.93 9.19 -15.96
CA GLY A 221 18.32 9.15 -15.50
C GLY A 221 19.14 8.34 -16.48
N THR A 222 20.17 8.94 -17.09
CA THR A 222 21.10 8.28 -18.00
C THR A 222 21.88 7.18 -17.27
N SER A 223 21.26 6.01 -17.15
CA SER A 223 21.96 4.75 -17.21
C SER A 223 22.30 4.53 -18.68
N THR A 224 23.59 4.46 -19.02
CA THR A 224 24.07 4.17 -20.38
C THR A 224 23.83 2.71 -20.80
N PHE A 225 23.04 1.96 -20.04
CA PHE A 225 22.64 0.60 -20.36
C PHE A 225 21.13 0.54 -20.58
N PRO A 226 20.67 -0.05 -21.69
CA PRO A 226 19.25 -0.29 -21.92
C PRO A 226 18.68 -1.14 -20.78
N PRO A 227 17.43 -0.90 -20.35
CA PRO A 227 16.80 -1.72 -19.33
C PRO A 227 16.80 -3.18 -19.78
N ALA A 228 17.23 -4.07 -18.89
CA ALA A 228 17.21 -5.51 -19.14
C ALA A 228 15.76 -5.99 -19.29
N LEU A 229 15.57 -6.92 -20.23
CA LEU A 229 14.28 -7.57 -20.45
C LEU A 229 13.90 -8.40 -19.21
N PRO A 230 12.61 -8.62 -18.93
CA PRO A 230 12.18 -9.42 -17.80
C PRO A 230 12.85 -10.81 -17.80
N GLY A 231 13.58 -11.10 -16.73
CA GLY A 231 14.30 -12.36 -16.54
C GLY A 231 15.77 -12.34 -16.97
N THR A 232 16.41 -11.18 -17.19
CA THR A 232 17.86 -11.09 -17.43
C THR A 232 18.57 -10.03 -16.58
N ASP A 233 19.87 -10.24 -16.30
CA ASP A 233 20.76 -9.27 -15.67
C ASP A 233 21.07 -8.11 -16.63
N SER A 234 21.84 -7.13 -16.17
CA SER A 234 22.28 -5.96 -16.95
C SER A 234 23.10 -6.30 -18.22
N ASN A 235 23.44 -7.58 -18.44
CA ASN A 235 24.13 -8.08 -19.63
C ASN A 235 23.21 -8.94 -20.54
N GLY A 236 21.94 -9.13 -20.19
CA GLY A 236 21.03 -9.98 -20.96
C GLY A 236 21.17 -11.48 -20.66
N ASN A 237 21.88 -11.88 -19.61
CA ASN A 237 21.93 -13.27 -19.14
C ASN A 237 20.77 -13.53 -18.19
N GLN A 238 20.17 -14.72 -18.19
CA GLN A 238 19.02 -15.00 -17.31
C GLN A 238 19.37 -14.74 -15.84
N ASP A 239 18.82 -13.67 -15.23
CA ASP A 239 18.91 -13.45 -13.79
C ASP A 239 17.74 -14.18 -13.16
N LEU A 240 17.96 -15.46 -12.93
CA LEU A 240 17.10 -16.30 -12.10
C LEU A 240 17.33 -15.96 -10.62
N SER A 241 17.37 -14.69 -10.24
CA SER A 241 17.33 -14.28 -8.83
C SER A 241 15.93 -14.50 -8.30
N TYR A 242 15.56 -15.78 -8.16
CA TYR A 242 14.44 -16.25 -7.39
C TYR A 242 14.43 -15.53 -6.04
N LYS A 243 13.47 -14.62 -5.89
CA LYS A 243 13.24 -13.95 -4.63
C LYS A 243 12.64 -14.97 -3.68
N CYS A 244 13.28 -15.12 -2.53
CA CYS A 244 12.86 -16.00 -1.46
C CYS A 244 11.99 -15.20 -0.49
N THR A 245 10.84 -15.73 -0.07
CA THR A 245 9.93 -15.09 0.89
C THR A 245 9.41 -16.13 1.88
N GLU A 246 9.35 -15.77 3.15
CA GLU A 246 9.03 -16.66 4.29
C GLU A 246 7.78 -16.15 5.02
N THR A 247 7.04 -17.01 5.71
CA THR A 247 5.80 -16.65 6.42
C THR A 247 5.96 -16.47 7.93
N ASP A 248 7.08 -16.91 8.48
CA ASP A 248 7.35 -17.08 9.92
C ASP A 248 8.63 -16.33 10.37
N ASP A 249 9.12 -15.40 9.54
CA ASP A 249 10.31 -14.59 9.79
C ASP A 249 11.63 -15.39 9.96
N GLY A 250 11.73 -16.59 9.35
CA GLY A 250 12.99 -17.29 9.13
C GLY A 250 13.07 -18.67 9.75
N LEU A 251 13.70 -18.79 10.92
CA LEU A 251 13.88 -20.05 11.64
C LEU A 251 13.03 -20.06 12.92
N ASP A 252 11.70 -20.04 12.78
CA ASP A 252 10.77 -20.18 13.90
C ASP A 252 10.22 -21.61 13.97
N TYR A 253 10.99 -22.49 14.61
CA TYR A 253 10.64 -23.90 14.80
C TYR A 253 9.30 -24.14 15.52
N TYR A 254 8.65 -23.13 16.11
CA TYR A 254 7.39 -23.27 16.84
C TYR A 254 6.19 -22.66 16.11
N THR A 255 6.40 -22.10 14.92
CA THR A 255 5.35 -21.58 14.03
C THR A 255 5.50 -22.28 12.70
N ALA A 256 4.43 -22.86 12.15
CA ALA A 256 4.53 -23.53 10.86
C ALA A 256 4.79 -22.48 9.76
N GLY A 257 5.91 -22.62 9.06
CA GLY A 257 6.37 -21.73 8.01
C GLY A 257 6.21 -22.30 6.59
N ALA A 258 6.39 -21.41 5.62
CA ALA A 258 6.51 -21.74 4.22
C ALA A 258 7.46 -20.77 3.52
N VAL A 259 8.27 -21.32 2.61
CA VAL A 259 9.16 -20.56 1.72
C VAL A 259 8.60 -20.56 0.31
N TYR A 260 8.35 -19.37 -0.22
CA TYR A 260 8.00 -19.15 -1.61
C TYR A 260 9.26 -18.79 -2.41
N TYR A 261 9.63 -19.64 -3.36
CA TYR A 261 10.83 -19.45 -4.17
C TYR A 261 10.56 -19.82 -5.63
N GLY A 262 10.36 -18.79 -6.45
CA GLY A 262 10.00 -18.97 -7.85
C GLY A 262 8.60 -19.54 -8.02
N LYS A 263 8.52 -20.78 -8.52
CA LYS A 263 7.27 -21.53 -8.75
C LYS A 263 7.03 -22.64 -7.74
N TYR A 264 7.89 -22.73 -6.73
CA TYR A 264 7.87 -23.80 -5.74
C TYR A 264 7.56 -23.21 -4.37
N ASP A 265 6.71 -23.94 -3.66
CA ASP A 265 6.33 -23.66 -2.29
C ASP A 265 6.93 -24.78 -1.44
N TYR A 266 7.74 -24.41 -0.45
CA TYR A 266 8.35 -25.35 0.48
C TYR A 266 7.72 -25.13 1.85
N ILE A 267 6.97 -26.12 2.32
CA ILE A 267 6.19 -26.04 3.55
C ILE A 267 6.90 -26.86 4.62
N ASP A 268 6.98 -26.32 5.82
CA ASP A 268 7.56 -27.03 6.95
C ASP A 268 6.77 -28.30 7.26
N SER A 269 7.49 -29.35 7.63
CA SER A 269 6.87 -30.65 7.81
C SER A 269 7.56 -31.50 8.86
N CYS A 270 6.77 -32.31 9.55
CA CYS A 270 7.28 -33.24 10.54
C CYS A 270 7.84 -34.49 9.85
N GLY A 271 9.07 -34.86 10.23
CA GLY A 271 9.73 -36.07 9.78
C GLY A 271 8.96 -37.32 10.22
N GLN A 272 8.78 -38.25 9.28
CA GLN A 272 8.28 -39.60 9.56
C GLN A 272 9.46 -40.57 9.66
N ALA A 273 9.44 -41.45 10.66
CA ALA A 273 10.50 -42.43 10.90
C ALA A 273 10.72 -43.33 9.67
N GLY A 274 11.97 -43.43 9.22
CA GLY A 274 12.36 -44.29 8.09
C GLY A 274 12.32 -43.63 6.72
N THR A 275 11.92 -42.36 6.63
CA THR A 275 12.01 -41.58 5.37
C THR A 275 13.45 -41.16 5.13
N VAL A 276 14.09 -41.74 4.10
CA VAL A 276 15.41 -41.31 3.60
C VAL A 276 15.16 -40.35 2.44
N ASN A 277 15.41 -39.05 2.64
CA ASN A 277 15.15 -38.05 1.60
C ASN A 277 16.31 -38.05 0.58
N ALA A 278 16.04 -38.58 -0.62
CA ALA A 278 17.02 -38.73 -1.70
C ALA A 278 17.23 -37.40 -2.44
N GLY A 279 18.04 -36.50 -1.87
CA GLY A 279 18.28 -35.18 -2.48
C GLY A 279 19.68 -34.60 -2.33
N THR A 280 20.49 -35.06 -1.37
CA THR A 280 21.89 -34.61 -1.22
C THR A 280 22.79 -35.76 -0.72
N PRO A 281 24.14 -35.68 -0.87
CA PRO A 281 25.06 -36.76 -0.50
C PRO A 281 25.11 -37.10 1.00
N GLN A 282 24.40 -36.36 1.85
CA GLN A 282 24.23 -36.65 3.26
C GLN A 282 22.82 -37.18 3.45
N GLU A 283 22.69 -38.50 3.58
CA GLU A 283 21.44 -39.15 3.96
C GLU A 283 21.04 -38.68 5.36
N TYR A 284 20.01 -37.84 5.44
CA TYR A 284 19.39 -37.51 6.72
C TYR A 284 18.49 -38.68 7.12
N THR A 285 18.89 -39.44 8.14
CA THR A 285 17.95 -40.33 8.82
C THR A 285 17.01 -39.46 9.66
N LEU A 286 15.75 -39.36 9.23
CA LEU A 286 14.69 -38.70 10.00
C LEU A 286 14.16 -39.67 11.05
N VAL A 287 14.02 -39.17 12.28
CA VAL A 287 13.32 -39.86 13.36
C VAL A 287 11.99 -39.17 13.64
N GLU A 288 11.04 -39.91 14.22
CA GLU A 288 9.79 -39.32 14.68
C GLU A 288 10.08 -38.18 15.67
N GLY A 289 9.47 -37.02 15.43
CA GLY A 289 9.70 -35.80 16.19
C GLY A 289 10.71 -34.81 15.58
N ASP A 290 11.39 -35.16 14.49
CA ASP A 290 12.17 -34.18 13.71
C ASP A 290 11.23 -33.23 12.92
N LEU A 291 11.66 -31.98 12.76
CA LEU A 291 11.07 -30.95 11.91
C LEU A 291 12.00 -30.70 10.71
N LEU A 292 11.41 -30.60 9.52
CA LEU A 292 12.03 -30.12 8.29
C LEU A 292 11.64 -28.66 8.11
N GLU A 293 12.54 -27.76 8.49
CA GLU A 293 12.34 -26.32 8.42
C GLU A 293 12.88 -25.78 7.10
N TYR A 294 12.04 -25.15 6.28
CA TYR A 294 12.48 -24.42 5.12
C TYR A 294 12.67 -22.95 5.49
N ALA A 295 13.84 -22.43 5.16
CA ALA A 295 14.15 -21.02 5.26
C ALA A 295 14.90 -20.55 4.01
N CYS A 296 14.88 -19.25 3.74
CA CYS A 296 15.68 -18.53 2.78
C CYS A 296 17.15 -18.47 3.21
N TYR A 297 17.39 -18.35 4.51
CA TYR A 297 18.71 -18.22 5.11
C TYR A 297 18.88 -19.16 6.31
N GLY A 298 20.08 -19.73 6.46
CA GLY A 298 20.40 -20.57 7.60
C GLY A 298 20.83 -19.79 8.84
N PRO A 299 21.13 -20.49 9.96
CA PRO A 299 21.65 -19.87 11.19
C PRO A 299 23.01 -19.18 11.00
N ASP A 300 23.71 -19.55 9.94
CA ASP A 300 24.99 -19.06 9.44
C ASP A 300 24.85 -17.91 8.42
N ASP A 301 23.63 -17.44 8.16
CA ASP A 301 23.30 -16.46 7.12
C ASP A 301 23.54 -16.97 5.68
N ASP A 302 23.78 -18.27 5.51
CA ASP A 302 23.94 -18.89 4.19
C ASP A 302 22.57 -19.05 3.51
N LYS A 303 22.48 -18.59 2.25
CA LYS A 303 21.29 -18.77 1.41
C LYS A 303 21.00 -20.25 1.21
N ARG A 304 19.80 -20.69 1.60
CA ARG A 304 19.36 -22.10 1.53
C ARG A 304 18.61 -22.44 0.24
N CYS A 305 18.11 -21.44 -0.47
CA CYS A 305 17.44 -21.61 -1.76
C CYS A 305 18.37 -21.35 -2.94
N THR A 306 18.62 -22.40 -3.73
CA THR A 306 19.32 -22.36 -5.02
C THR A 306 18.32 -22.27 -6.15
N GLU A 307 18.80 -22.03 -7.38
CA GLU A 307 17.96 -21.94 -8.58
C GLU A 307 17.02 -23.12 -8.84
N SER A 308 17.27 -24.27 -8.21
CA SER A 308 16.52 -25.50 -8.41
C SER A 308 15.72 -25.96 -7.20
N ALA A 309 16.11 -25.57 -5.98
CA ALA A 309 15.47 -26.06 -4.75
C ALA A 309 15.80 -25.19 -3.51
N CYS A 310 14.89 -25.19 -2.53
CA CYS A 310 15.23 -24.80 -1.16
C CYS A 310 15.67 -26.01 -0.33
N ARG A 311 16.75 -25.83 0.43
CA ARG A 311 17.22 -26.84 1.39
C ARG A 311 16.50 -26.61 2.72
N PHE A 312 16.00 -27.69 3.30
CA PHE A 312 15.50 -27.66 4.67
C PHE A 312 16.65 -27.78 5.68
N ILE A 313 16.38 -27.34 6.91
CA ILE A 313 17.17 -27.58 8.10
C ILE A 313 16.44 -28.63 8.92
N LYS A 314 17.18 -29.62 9.39
CA LYS A 314 16.62 -30.62 10.30
C LYS A 314 16.75 -30.12 11.74
N TYR A 315 15.63 -29.98 12.42
CA TYR A 315 15.58 -29.64 13.83
C TYR A 315 14.90 -30.76 14.63
N HIS A 316 15.44 -31.14 15.78
CA HIS A 316 14.82 -32.17 16.63
C HIS A 316 13.92 -31.50 17.67
N CYS A 317 12.60 -31.69 17.56
CA CYS A 317 11.65 -31.06 18.49
C CYS A 317 11.62 -31.79 19.83
N PRO A 318 11.93 -31.14 20.97
CA PRO A 318 12.00 -31.79 22.28
C PRO A 318 10.71 -32.50 22.73
N ASN A 319 9.55 -31.96 22.33
CA ASN A 319 8.22 -32.51 22.68
C ASN A 319 7.51 -33.12 21.46
N GLY A 320 8.24 -33.40 20.38
CA GLY A 320 7.68 -33.84 19.11
C GLY A 320 7.26 -32.69 18.18
N CYS A 321 6.96 -33.06 16.94
CA CYS A 321 6.54 -32.16 15.88
C CYS A 321 5.09 -32.45 15.50
N LYS A 322 4.31 -31.40 15.25
CA LYS A 322 2.95 -31.49 14.74
C LYS A 322 2.66 -30.36 13.75
N ASP A 323 2.06 -30.72 12.62
CA ASP A 323 1.58 -29.77 11.59
C ASP A 323 2.65 -28.77 11.11
N GLY A 324 3.91 -29.23 10.98
CA GLY A 324 5.01 -28.39 10.52
C GLY A 324 5.62 -27.48 11.59
N ALA A 325 5.36 -27.74 12.88
CA ALA A 325 5.97 -26.99 13.98
C ALA A 325 6.30 -27.89 15.18
N CYS A 326 7.30 -27.49 15.97
CA CYS A 326 7.60 -28.11 17.26
C CYS A 326 6.53 -27.80 18.31
N ILE A 327 6.22 -28.80 19.13
CA ILE A 327 5.32 -28.63 20.27
C ILE A 327 6.09 -27.97 21.43
N LYS A 328 5.54 -26.89 21.98
CA LYS A 328 6.08 -26.21 23.17
C LYS A 328 5.93 -27.05 24.45
#